data_AF-F9EQA1-F1
#
_entry.id   AF-F9EQA1-F1
#
_cell.length_a   1.000
_cell.length_b   1.000
_cell.length_c   1.000
_cell.angle_alpha   90.00
_cell.angle_beta   90.00
_cell.angle_gamma   90.00
#
_symmetry.space_group_name_H-M   'P 1'
#
loop_
_entity.id
_entity.type
_entity.pdbx_description
1 polymer ?
#
loop_
_entity_poly.entity_id
_entity_poly.type
_entity_poly.pdbx_seq_one_letter_code
_entity_poly.pdbx_strand_id
1 'polypeptide(L)'
;MLDTYKFIENYKRISIIGMEKNVGKTTLLNKLIADIGKTKKLGLTSIGRDGEDIDVVTNTDKPRIYVREGSIIATGRDCLAKCDITKEILYVTDFTTPMGSIVLVRALSDGYVDIAGPSYNKQVKIVVELMEKFGSEISIVDGALGRKSTAISDVSEATILSTGAALSLDMPKVIDETKKTVYF
;
A
#
# COMPACT_ATOMS: atom_id res chain seq x y z
N MET A 1 18.61 1.93 14.99
CA MET A 1 17.29 2.10 14.36
C MET A 1 16.65 0.72 14.31
N LEU A 2 15.38 0.58 14.72
CA LEU A 2 14.68 -0.71 14.70
C LEU A 2 14.57 -1.18 13.25
N ASP A 3 15.00 -2.41 12.97
CA ASP A 3 14.81 -3.01 11.65
C ASP A 3 13.39 -3.60 11.59
N THR A 4 12.44 -2.79 11.14
CA THR A 4 11.02 -3.18 11.03
C THR A 4 10.82 -4.39 10.12
N TYR A 5 11.75 -4.67 9.21
CA TYR A 5 11.67 -5.81 8.32
C TYR A 5 11.77 -7.15 9.07
N LYS A 6 12.57 -7.23 10.15
CA LYS A 6 12.72 -8.46 10.94
C LYS A 6 11.40 -9.04 11.47
N PHE A 7 10.43 -8.19 11.75
CA PHE A 7 9.12 -8.62 12.25
C PHE A 7 8.21 -9.19 11.15
N ILE A 8 8.54 -8.92 9.88
CA ILE A 8 7.71 -9.27 8.73
C ILE A 8 8.45 -10.06 7.64
N GLU A 9 9.72 -10.43 7.87
CA GLU A 9 10.60 -11.03 6.86
C GLU A 9 10.13 -12.39 6.31
N ASN A 10 9.34 -13.11 7.11
CA ASN A 10 8.79 -14.42 6.75
C ASN A 10 7.47 -14.34 5.98
N TYR A 11 6.94 -13.14 5.74
CA TYR A 11 5.68 -12.94 5.03
C TYR A 11 5.91 -12.31 3.66
N LYS A 12 5.26 -12.87 2.65
CA LYS A 12 5.32 -12.37 1.27
C LYS A 12 4.25 -11.33 0.99
N ARG A 13 3.12 -11.38 1.70
CA ARG A 13 1.99 -10.48 1.48
C ARG A 13 1.72 -9.68 2.75
N ILE A 14 2.02 -8.40 2.71
CA ILE A 14 1.92 -7.50 3.86
C ILE A 14 0.85 -6.46 3.57
N SER A 15 -0.07 -6.24 4.50
CA SER A 15 -0.98 -5.10 4.43
C SER A 15 -0.61 -4.05 5.48
N ILE A 16 -0.81 -2.78 5.13
CA ILE A 16 -0.72 -1.66 6.07
C ILE A 16 -2.13 -1.12 6.23
N ILE A 17 -2.63 -1.17 7.47
CA ILE A 17 -3.93 -0.59 7.83
C ILE A 17 -3.70 0.54 8.83
N GLY A 18 -4.66 1.45 8.91
CA GLY A 18 -4.55 2.59 9.81
C GLY A 18 -5.88 2.83 10.49
N MET A 19 -5.83 3.11 11.80
CA MET A 19 -7.02 3.39 12.59
C MET A 19 -7.70 4.70 12.19
N GLU A 20 -6.94 5.63 11.60
CA GLU A 20 -7.45 6.90 11.08
C GLU A 20 -6.65 7.36 9.84
N LYS A 21 -7.07 8.47 9.22
CA LYS A 21 -6.20 9.21 8.30
C LYS A 21 -5.00 9.82 9.05
N ASN A 22 -3.88 10.01 8.35
CA ASN A 22 -2.69 10.68 8.90
C ASN A 22 -2.03 10.04 10.14
N VAL A 23 -2.32 8.77 10.43
CA VAL A 23 -1.64 7.97 11.48
C VAL A 23 -0.24 7.49 11.09
N GLY A 24 0.25 7.81 9.89
CA GLY A 24 1.61 7.47 9.43
C GLY A 24 1.73 6.25 8.50
N LYS A 25 0.63 5.74 7.94
CA LYS A 25 0.64 4.61 6.97
C LYS A 25 1.64 4.78 5.83
N THR A 26 1.55 5.89 5.10
CA THR A 26 2.41 6.16 3.94
C THR A 26 3.87 6.42 4.34
N THR A 27 4.10 6.96 5.54
CA THR A 27 5.45 7.09 6.12
C THR A 27 6.06 5.71 6.39
N LEU A 28 5.29 4.80 6.99
CA LEU A 28 5.70 3.41 7.19
C LEU A 28 5.94 2.70 5.86
N LEU A 29 5.05 2.85 4.88
CA LEU A 29 5.20 2.28 3.54
C LEU A 29 6.54 2.67 2.92
N ASN A 30 6.86 3.97 2.89
CA ASN A 30 8.13 4.46 2.35
C ASN A 30 9.35 3.90 3.12
N LYS A 31 9.24 3.77 4.45
CA LYS A 31 10.30 3.17 5.27
C LYS A 31 10.52 1.70 4.91
N LEU A 32 9.45 0.92 4.75
CA LEU A 32 9.53 -0.47 4.32
C LEU A 32 10.11 -0.60 2.92
N ILE A 33 9.71 0.26 1.98
CA ILE A 33 10.28 0.26 0.63
C ILE A 33 11.79 0.56 0.67
N ALA A 34 12.22 1.56 1.45
CA ALA A 34 13.62 1.93 1.57
C ALA A 34 14.49 0.84 2.20
N ASP A 35 13.94 0.07 3.15
CA ASP A 35 14.65 -1.00 3.85
C ASP A 35 14.68 -2.29 3.02
N ILE A 36 13.54 -2.71 2.48
CA ILE A 36 13.35 -4.00 1.81
C ILE A 36 13.78 -3.94 0.34
N GLY A 37 13.46 -2.84 -0.35
CA GLY A 37 13.70 -2.66 -1.79
C GLY A 37 15.18 -2.70 -2.19
N LYS A 38 16.11 -2.62 -1.23
CA LYS A 38 17.55 -2.80 -1.45
C LYS A 38 17.94 -4.24 -1.80
N THR A 39 17.15 -5.21 -1.37
CA THR A 39 17.50 -6.64 -1.45
C THR A 39 16.41 -7.49 -2.10
N LYS A 40 15.18 -6.96 -2.18
CA LYS A 40 14.01 -7.68 -2.68
C LYS A 40 13.26 -6.85 -3.71
N LYS A 41 12.70 -7.53 -4.71
CA LYS A 41 11.76 -6.92 -5.66
C LYS A 41 10.39 -6.77 -5.01
N LEU A 42 9.94 -5.52 -4.88
CA LEU A 42 8.67 -5.21 -4.22
C LEU A 42 7.50 -5.16 -5.21
N GLY A 43 6.36 -5.72 -4.81
CA GLY A 43 5.05 -5.48 -5.41
C GLY A 43 4.31 -4.44 -4.58
N LEU A 44 3.79 -3.36 -5.18
CA LEU A 44 3.14 -2.27 -4.45
C LEU A 44 1.78 -1.94 -5.07
N THR A 45 0.74 -1.93 -4.24
CA THR A 45 -0.59 -1.43 -4.59
C THR A 45 -1.21 -0.76 -3.37
N SER A 46 -2.29 -0.04 -3.59
CA SER A 46 -3.20 0.40 -2.53
C SER A 46 -4.57 -0.25 -2.73
N ILE A 47 -5.48 -0.05 -1.78
CA ILE A 47 -6.91 -0.19 -2.08
C ILE A 47 -7.47 1.19 -2.44
N GLY A 48 -8.26 1.22 -3.50
CA GLY A 48 -8.78 2.43 -4.12
C GLY A 48 -9.54 3.30 -3.11
N ARG A 49 -9.24 4.61 -3.15
CA ARG A 49 -10.03 5.67 -2.54
C ARG A 49 -11.37 5.73 -3.24
N ASP A 50 -12.47 5.56 -2.51
CA ASP A 50 -13.76 6.10 -2.94
C ASP A 50 -13.61 7.63 -3.09
N GLY A 51 -13.51 8.12 -4.32
CA GLY A 51 -13.82 9.51 -4.67
C GLY A 51 -13.05 10.64 -3.97
N GLU A 52 -11.89 10.39 -3.35
CA GLU A 52 -11.04 11.47 -2.83
C GLU A 52 -10.14 12.01 -3.95
N ASP A 53 -10.78 12.57 -4.96
CA ASP A 53 -10.18 13.67 -5.70
C ASP A 53 -9.95 14.80 -4.69
N ILE A 54 -8.67 15.10 -4.50
CA ILE A 54 -8.14 16.19 -3.66
C ILE A 54 -8.14 15.86 -2.17
N ASP A 55 -6.94 15.79 -1.60
CA ASP A 55 -6.76 16.01 -0.16
C ASP A 55 -6.99 17.49 0.12
N VAL A 56 -8.25 17.92 0.17
CA VAL A 56 -8.62 19.34 0.43
C VAL A 56 -8.43 19.71 1.91
N VAL A 57 -8.08 18.75 2.77
CA VAL A 57 -8.22 18.91 4.23
C VAL A 57 -6.89 19.20 4.93
N THR A 58 -5.74 18.91 4.32
CA THR A 58 -4.44 19.24 4.90
C THR A 58 -3.56 19.86 3.84
N ASN A 59 -3.20 21.14 4.00
CA ASN A 59 -2.26 21.92 3.17
C ASN A 59 -0.81 21.36 3.17
N THR A 60 -0.66 20.04 3.19
CA THR A 60 0.58 19.29 3.25
C THR A 60 0.55 18.22 2.18
N ASP A 61 1.52 18.25 1.26
CA ASP A 61 1.67 17.23 0.24
C ASP A 61 1.79 15.85 0.88
N LYS A 62 0.96 14.89 0.42
CA LYS A 62 1.17 13.49 0.79
C LYS A 62 2.58 13.06 0.40
N PRO A 63 3.30 12.32 1.26
CA PRO A 63 4.61 11.82 0.91
C PRO A 63 4.50 10.93 -0.33
N ARG A 64 5.15 11.33 -1.42
CA ARG A 64 5.25 10.53 -2.66
C ARG A 64 5.91 9.19 -2.34
N ILE A 65 5.52 8.14 -3.06
CA ILE A 65 6.06 6.80 -2.85
C ILE A 65 7.30 6.65 -3.73
N TYR A 66 8.46 6.44 -3.13
CA TYR A 66 9.72 6.26 -3.86
C TYR A 66 10.05 4.77 -3.99
N VAL A 67 10.19 4.28 -5.21
CA VAL A 67 10.42 2.87 -5.52
C VAL A 67 11.76 2.67 -6.20
N ARG A 68 12.29 1.45 -6.12
CA ARG A 68 13.51 1.06 -6.80
C ARG A 68 13.24 0.35 -8.12
N GLU A 69 14.21 0.38 -9.02
CA GLU A 69 14.26 -0.44 -10.21
C GLU A 69 13.92 -1.91 -9.88
N GLY A 70 13.14 -2.54 -10.75
CA GLY A 70 12.64 -3.91 -10.59
C GLY A 70 11.35 -4.03 -9.79
N SER A 71 10.93 -2.98 -9.06
CA SER A 71 9.63 -2.97 -8.35
C SER A 71 8.47 -3.09 -9.32
N ILE A 72 7.39 -3.74 -8.89
CA ILE A 72 6.16 -3.95 -9.65
C ILE A 72 5.05 -3.14 -9.00
N ILE A 73 4.44 -2.24 -9.75
CA ILE A 73 3.44 -1.31 -9.25
C ILE A 73 2.11 -1.62 -9.91
N ALA A 74 1.05 -1.77 -9.13
CA ALA A 74 -0.31 -1.81 -9.65
C ALA A 74 -1.03 -0.51 -9.27
N THR A 75 -1.45 0.24 -10.28
CA THR A 75 -2.08 1.54 -10.09
C THR A 75 -3.07 1.81 -11.23
N GLY A 76 -4.03 2.70 -11.02
CA GLY A 76 -4.92 3.18 -12.06
C GLY A 76 -4.14 3.77 -13.22
N ARG A 77 -4.58 3.49 -14.45
CA ARG A 77 -3.94 3.97 -15.68
C ARG A 77 -3.62 5.47 -15.63
N ASP A 78 -4.51 6.28 -15.10
CA ASP A 78 -4.37 7.74 -15.12
C ASP A 78 -3.31 8.21 -14.10
N CYS A 79 -3.02 7.42 -13.05
CA CYS A 79 -1.93 7.68 -12.11
C CYS A 79 -0.54 7.50 -12.75
N LEU A 80 -0.43 6.75 -13.85
CA LEU A 80 0.85 6.56 -14.54
C LEU A 80 1.44 7.89 -15.03
N ALA A 81 0.63 8.90 -15.33
CA ALA A 81 1.11 10.22 -15.74
C ALA A 81 1.84 10.99 -14.62
N LYS A 82 1.62 10.60 -13.36
CA LYS A 82 2.23 11.22 -12.17
C LYS A 82 3.47 10.47 -11.65
N CYS A 83 3.83 9.36 -12.31
CA CYS A 83 5.03 8.59 -12.03
C CYS A 83 6.20 9.07 -12.88
N ASP A 84 7.38 9.25 -12.29
CA ASP A 84 8.60 9.69 -12.98
C ASP A 84 9.60 8.55 -13.28
N ILE A 85 9.24 7.31 -12.96
CA ILE A 85 10.00 6.11 -13.34
C ILE A 85 9.93 5.83 -14.85
N THR A 86 11.03 5.31 -15.41
CA THR A 86 10.96 4.52 -16.64
C THR A 86 10.26 3.21 -16.32
N LYS A 87 9.39 2.73 -17.22
CA LYS A 87 8.49 1.62 -16.91
C LYS A 87 8.13 0.75 -18.10
N GLU A 88 7.99 -0.54 -17.82
CA GLU A 88 7.45 -1.56 -18.73
C GLU A 88 6.01 -1.88 -18.30
N ILE A 89 5.06 -1.94 -19.22
CA ILE A 89 3.70 -2.43 -18.93
C ILE A 89 3.73 -3.96 -18.94
N LEU A 90 3.41 -4.58 -17.81
CA LEU A 90 3.36 -6.03 -17.66
C LEU A 90 1.96 -6.58 -17.97
N TYR A 91 0.92 -5.86 -17.52
CA TYR A 91 -0.47 -6.30 -17.66
C TYR A 91 -1.45 -5.14 -17.46
N VAL A 92 -2.58 -5.20 -18.15
CA VAL A 92 -3.73 -4.31 -17.94
C VAL A 92 -4.90 -5.19 -17.53
N THR A 93 -5.50 -4.91 -16.38
CA THR A 93 -6.63 -5.69 -15.86
C THR A 93 -7.94 -5.26 -16.49
N ASP A 94 -8.92 -6.18 -16.51
CA ASP A 94 -10.26 -5.91 -17.06
C ASP A 94 -11.18 -5.12 -16.10
N PHE A 95 -10.80 -4.94 -14.84
CA PHE A 95 -11.57 -4.12 -13.90
C PHE A 95 -11.10 -2.66 -13.88
N THR A 96 -12.06 -1.76 -13.67
CA THR A 96 -11.88 -0.31 -13.73
C THR A 96 -12.08 0.35 -12.38
N THR A 97 -11.42 1.48 -12.21
CA THR A 97 -11.61 2.45 -11.13
C THR A 97 -11.95 3.81 -11.76
N PRO A 98 -12.32 4.83 -10.97
CA PRO A 98 -12.45 6.19 -11.50
C PRO A 98 -11.18 6.71 -12.19
N MET A 99 -10.00 6.18 -11.84
CA MET A 99 -8.70 6.52 -12.44
C MET A 99 -8.30 5.58 -13.60
N GLY A 100 -9.28 4.90 -14.20
CA GLY A 100 -9.10 3.93 -15.27
C GLY A 100 -8.84 2.50 -14.80
N SER A 101 -8.52 1.61 -15.76
CA SER A 101 -8.14 0.22 -15.48
C SER A 101 -6.89 0.16 -14.60
N ILE A 102 -6.77 -0.89 -13.78
CA ILE A 102 -5.53 -1.14 -13.05
C ILE A 102 -4.47 -1.68 -14.01
N VAL A 103 -3.31 -1.05 -14.02
CA VAL A 103 -2.16 -1.41 -14.84
C VAL A 103 -1.04 -1.87 -13.92
N LEU A 104 -0.48 -3.04 -14.20
CA LEU A 104 0.74 -3.53 -13.58
C LEU A 104 1.92 -3.10 -14.44
N VAL A 105 2.86 -2.39 -13.82
CA VAL A 105 4.09 -1.93 -14.46
C VAL A 105 5.32 -2.38 -13.69
N ARG A 106 6.42 -2.64 -14.39
CA ARG A 106 7.75 -2.81 -13.78
C ARG A 106 8.52 -1.50 -13.87
N ALA A 107 9.08 -1.06 -12.76
CA ALA A 107 10.04 0.05 -12.75
C ALA A 107 11.35 -0.40 -13.41
N LEU A 108 11.78 0.33 -14.43
CA LEU A 108 13.08 0.19 -15.11
C LEU A 108 14.09 1.25 -14.64
N SER A 109 13.68 2.10 -13.69
CA SER A 109 14.54 3.04 -12.97
C SER A 109 13.98 3.26 -11.57
N ASP A 110 14.82 3.73 -10.65
CA ASP A 110 14.35 4.31 -9.39
C ASP A 110 13.52 5.57 -9.66
N GLY A 111 12.58 5.90 -8.77
CA GLY A 111 11.77 7.12 -8.89
C GLY A 111 10.49 7.09 -8.07
N TYR A 112 9.69 8.14 -8.21
CA TYR A 112 8.43 8.31 -7.54
C TYR A 112 7.25 7.78 -8.36
N VAL A 113 6.30 7.19 -7.65
CA VAL A 113 5.06 6.67 -8.22
C VAL A 113 3.84 7.19 -7.47
N ASP A 114 2.72 7.27 -8.18
CA ASP A 114 1.40 7.49 -7.62
C ASP A 114 0.62 6.17 -7.65
N ILE A 115 0.11 5.76 -6.49
CA ILE A 115 -0.53 4.44 -6.31
C ILE A 115 -2.00 4.63 -5.94
N ALA A 116 -2.87 4.37 -6.90
CA ALA A 116 -4.31 4.21 -6.70
C ALA A 116 -4.70 2.81 -7.18
N GLY A 117 -4.75 1.85 -6.26
CA GLY A 117 -5.06 0.46 -6.61
C GLY A 117 -6.57 0.17 -6.71
N PRO A 118 -6.94 -1.11 -6.82
CA PRO A 118 -8.32 -1.53 -7.05
C PRO A 118 -9.29 -1.15 -5.91
N SER A 119 -10.56 -0.95 -6.22
CA SER A 119 -11.58 -0.55 -5.22
C SER A 119 -12.01 -1.68 -4.27
N TYR A 120 -11.81 -2.94 -4.63
CA TYR A 120 -12.34 -4.08 -3.88
C TYR A 120 -11.25 -5.08 -3.45
N ASN A 121 -11.37 -5.66 -2.25
CA ASN A 121 -10.42 -6.67 -1.74
C ASN A 121 -10.23 -7.87 -2.68
N LYS A 122 -11.29 -8.34 -3.34
CA LYS A 122 -11.19 -9.43 -4.33
C LYS A 122 -10.27 -9.08 -5.50
N GLN A 123 -10.29 -7.82 -5.94
CA GLN A 123 -9.42 -7.34 -7.01
C GLN A 123 -7.99 -7.14 -6.51
N VAL A 124 -7.82 -6.64 -5.27
CA VAL A 124 -6.49 -6.55 -4.62
C VAL A 124 -5.84 -7.92 -4.56
N LYS A 125 -6.58 -8.97 -4.20
CA LYS A 125 -6.07 -10.35 -4.20
C LYS A 125 -5.53 -10.76 -5.57
N ILE A 126 -6.31 -10.54 -6.64
CA ILE A 126 -5.90 -10.82 -8.02
C ILE A 126 -4.63 -10.04 -8.38
N VAL A 127 -4.57 -8.77 -8.02
CA VAL A 127 -3.40 -7.91 -8.26
C VAL A 127 -2.15 -8.44 -7.56
N VAL A 128 -2.24 -8.82 -6.30
CA VAL A 128 -1.12 -9.39 -5.53
C VAL A 128 -0.63 -10.69 -6.16
N GLU A 129 -1.54 -11.57 -6.56
CA GLU A 129 -1.20 -12.82 -7.27
C GLU A 129 -0.54 -12.55 -8.64
N LEU A 130 -0.96 -11.51 -9.35
CA LEU A 130 -0.32 -11.11 -10.61
C LEU A 130 1.09 -10.53 -10.37
N MET A 131 1.29 -9.71 -9.34
CA MET A 131 2.63 -9.20 -8.99
C MET A 131 3.61 -10.34 -8.72
N GLU A 132 3.18 -11.36 -7.98
CA GLU A 132 3.98 -12.54 -7.68
C GLU A 132 4.34 -13.30 -8.95
N LYS A 133 3.37 -13.51 -9.86
CA LYS A 133 3.62 -14.11 -11.17
C LYS A 133 4.63 -13.33 -12.00
N PHE A 134 4.65 -12.01 -11.88
CA PHE A 134 5.63 -11.13 -12.53
C PHE A 134 6.94 -10.98 -11.75
N GLY A 135 7.10 -11.68 -10.63
CA GLY A 135 8.35 -11.80 -9.90
C GLY A 135 8.54 -10.80 -8.76
N SER A 136 7.47 -10.28 -8.14
CA SER A 136 7.60 -9.67 -6.82
C SER A 136 7.96 -10.74 -5.80
N GLU A 137 8.92 -10.43 -4.92
CA GLU A 137 9.29 -11.30 -3.80
C GLU A 137 8.46 -11.00 -2.56
N ILE A 138 8.07 -9.74 -2.38
CA ILE A 138 7.23 -9.25 -1.31
C ILE A 138 6.25 -8.24 -1.89
N SER A 139 4.97 -8.40 -1.60
CA SER A 139 3.88 -7.52 -2.01
C SER A 139 3.35 -6.76 -0.80
N ILE A 140 3.28 -5.43 -0.90
CA ILE A 140 2.78 -4.53 0.15
C ILE A 140 1.51 -3.83 -0.35
N VAL A 141 0.44 -3.92 0.43
CA VAL A 141 -0.86 -3.30 0.16
C VAL A 141 -1.08 -2.14 1.14
N ASP A 142 -1.05 -0.90 0.67
CA ASP A 142 -1.37 0.28 1.49
C ASP A 142 -2.88 0.53 1.58
N GLY A 143 -3.37 0.73 2.79
CA GLY A 143 -4.73 1.17 3.05
C GLY A 143 -5.78 0.07 3.11
N ALA A 144 -5.40 -1.21 3.27
CA ALA A 144 -6.37 -2.30 3.37
C ALA A 144 -7.49 -1.94 4.38
N LEU A 145 -8.75 -2.19 3.98
CA LEU A 145 -9.93 -1.68 4.67
C LEU A 145 -9.89 -1.96 6.17
N GLY A 146 -9.92 -0.89 6.96
CA GLY A 146 -10.35 -0.95 8.35
C GLY A 146 -11.81 -1.39 8.40
N ARG A 147 -12.04 -2.69 8.51
CA ARG A 147 -13.28 -3.30 8.98
C ARG A 147 -12.98 -4.78 9.22
N LYS A 148 -12.82 -5.12 10.50
CA LYS A 148 -12.77 -6.47 11.07
C LYS A 148 -13.39 -7.51 10.12
N SER A 149 -12.58 -8.19 9.31
CA SER A 149 -13.10 -9.25 8.43
C SER A 149 -11.98 -10.11 7.85
N THR A 150 -12.37 -11.35 7.58
CA THR A 150 -11.72 -12.38 6.75
C THR A 150 -11.16 -11.86 5.40
N ALA A 151 -11.58 -10.68 4.96
CA ALA A 151 -11.12 -10.10 3.71
C ALA A 151 -9.66 -9.61 3.74
N ILE A 152 -9.09 -9.29 4.92
CA ILE A 152 -7.66 -8.98 5.07
C ILE A 152 -6.80 -10.24 4.98
N SER A 153 -7.26 -11.36 5.56
CA SER A 153 -6.55 -12.64 5.47
C SER A 153 -6.54 -13.22 4.06
N ASP A 154 -7.48 -12.80 3.20
CA ASP A 154 -7.50 -13.21 1.79
C ASP A 154 -6.43 -12.50 0.93
N VAL A 155 -5.91 -11.34 1.38
CA VAL A 155 -4.97 -10.49 0.63
C VAL A 155 -3.58 -10.41 1.26
N SER A 156 -3.45 -10.69 2.55
CA SER A 156 -2.18 -10.57 3.29
C SER A 156 -2.00 -11.66 4.34
N GLU A 157 -0.76 -12.06 4.54
CA GLU A 157 -0.32 -13.02 5.55
C GLU A 157 0.06 -12.32 6.86
N ALA A 158 0.44 -11.04 6.78
CA ALA A 158 0.71 -10.18 7.91
C ALA A 158 0.12 -8.78 7.70
N THR A 159 -0.25 -8.15 8.80
CA THR A 159 -0.88 -6.82 8.81
C THR A 159 -0.16 -5.92 9.81
N ILE A 160 0.26 -4.75 9.35
CA ILE A 160 0.80 -3.70 10.22
C ILE A 160 -0.30 -2.67 10.49
N LEU A 161 -0.65 -2.52 11.77
CA LEU A 161 -1.61 -1.51 12.23
C LEU A 161 -0.88 -0.21 12.59
N SER A 162 -1.20 0.86 11.85
CA SER A 162 -0.74 2.22 12.14
C SER A 162 -1.80 2.95 12.98
N THR A 163 -1.39 3.50 14.11
CA THR A 163 -2.23 4.21 15.08
C THR A 163 -1.45 5.40 15.65
N GLY A 164 -2.13 6.35 16.28
CA GLY A 164 -1.48 7.49 16.90
C GLY A 164 -2.44 8.64 17.21
N ALA A 165 -1.87 9.80 17.52
CA ALA A 165 -2.63 10.98 17.98
C ALA A 165 -3.66 11.52 16.97
N ALA A 166 -3.57 11.14 15.70
CA ALA A 166 -4.60 11.46 14.70
C ALA A 166 -5.94 10.77 15.00
N LEU A 167 -5.95 9.67 15.76
CA LEU A 167 -7.16 8.98 16.21
C LEU A 167 -7.89 9.73 17.33
N SER A 168 -7.14 10.29 18.28
CA SER A 168 -7.67 11.10 19.37
C SER A 168 -6.55 11.87 20.06
N LEU A 169 -6.89 13.05 20.59
CA LEU A 169 -6.02 13.79 21.50
C LEU A 169 -5.97 13.16 22.91
N ASP A 170 -6.89 12.24 23.23
CA ASP A 170 -6.93 11.50 24.50
C ASP A 170 -6.14 10.18 24.37
N MET A 171 -4.95 10.14 24.97
CA MET A 171 -4.02 9.01 24.87
C MET A 171 -4.60 7.68 25.40
N PRO A 172 -5.24 7.63 26.59
CA PRO A 172 -6.02 6.46 27.03
C PRO A 172 -6.98 5.91 25.97
N LYS A 173 -7.71 6.78 25.26
CA LYS A 173 -8.62 6.37 24.20
C LYS A 173 -7.88 5.76 23.01
N VAL A 174 -6.76 6.37 22.59
CA VAL A 174 -5.92 5.80 21.51
C VAL A 174 -5.43 4.39 21.87
N ILE A 175 -4.97 4.19 23.10
CA ILE A 175 -4.49 2.89 23.59
C ILE A 175 -5.62 1.86 23.59
N ASP A 176 -6.78 2.20 24.14
CA ASP A 176 -7.92 1.29 24.26
C ASP A 176 -8.46 0.87 22.88
N GLU A 177 -8.64 1.82 21.97
CA GLU A 177 -9.07 1.52 20.60
C GLU A 177 -8.03 0.70 19.83
N THR A 178 -6.74 1.00 19.99
CA THR A 178 -5.66 0.19 19.39
C THR A 178 -5.70 -1.24 19.90
N LYS A 179 -5.84 -1.42 21.22
CA LYS A 179 -5.94 -2.74 21.83
C LYS A 179 -7.15 -3.50 21.28
N LYS A 180 -8.33 -2.88 21.28
CA LYS A 180 -9.54 -3.48 20.71
C LYS A 180 -9.35 -3.92 19.26
N THR A 181 -8.54 -3.20 18.48
CA THR A 181 -8.31 -3.50 17.06
C THR A 181 -7.45 -4.74 16.83
N VAL A 182 -6.51 -5.04 17.73
CA VAL A 182 -5.53 -6.14 17.59
C VAL A 182 -6.02 -7.45 18.24
N TYR A 183 -6.77 -7.39 19.33
CA TYR A 183 -7.16 -8.57 20.12
C TYR A 183 -8.51 -9.21 19.69
N PHE A 184 -8.72 -9.40 18.38
CA PHE A 184 -9.84 -10.23 17.87
C PHE A 184 -9.44 -11.69 17.77
#